data_AF-A0A936RY87-F1
#
_entry.id   AF-A0A936RY87-F1
#
_cell.length_a   1.000
_cell.length_b   1.000
_cell.length_c   1.000
_cell.angle_alpha   90.00
_cell.angle_beta   90.00
_cell.angle_gamma   90.00
#
_symmetry.space_group_name_H-M   'P 1'
#
loop_
_entity.id
_entity.type
_entity.pdbx_description
1 polymer ?
#
loop_
_entity_poly.entity_id
_entity_poly.type
_entity_poly.pdbx_seq_one_letter_code
_entity_poly.pdbx_strand_id
1 'polypeptide(L)'
;MRFLRDAVDVHGERYDYSGAEYISSHVKLSIFCKSCQEVFTQTPASHLSGVGCPSCAKYGFDPSSPSVFYLIGCDSVSGSFTGYGITKNISQRTGKHTRSLSKSAFVITQQHTWDFPIGSSALALENAVKKQFPQTSRLGCAVEGFKRESTDAPFEQVKEFIESILKENPEWQLI
;
A
#
# COMPACT_ATOMS: atom_id res chain seq x y z
N MET A 1 0.12 33.19 1.75
CA MET A 1 0.93 32.03 2.16
C MET A 1 0.63 30.84 1.24
N ARG A 2 1.60 30.33 0.48
CA ARG A 2 1.38 29.20 -0.46
C ARG A 2 0.98 27.91 0.27
N PHE A 3 1.62 27.62 1.41
CA PHE A 3 1.36 26.43 2.22
C PHE A 3 -0.11 26.25 2.64
N LEU A 4 -0.78 27.29 3.14
CA LEU A 4 -2.15 27.16 3.66
C LEU A 4 -3.15 26.78 2.56
N ARG A 5 -2.99 27.34 1.35
CA ARG A 5 -3.84 26.99 0.21
C ARG A 5 -3.61 25.53 -0.19
N ASP A 6 -2.35 25.16 -0.40
CA ASP A 6 -1.99 23.79 -0.76
C ASP A 6 -2.46 22.78 0.32
N ALA A 7 -2.41 23.16 1.59
CA ALA A 7 -2.86 22.30 2.69
C ALA A 7 -4.39 22.13 2.72
N VAL A 8 -5.14 23.21 2.43
CA VAL A 8 -6.60 23.14 2.25
C VAL A 8 -6.97 22.32 1.02
N ASP A 9 -6.21 22.40 -0.07
CA ASP A 9 -6.45 21.57 -1.27
C ASP A 9 -6.28 20.07 -0.97
N VAL A 10 -5.28 19.71 -0.14
CA VAL A 10 -4.98 18.31 0.20
C VAL A 10 -5.93 17.77 1.29
N HIS A 11 -6.24 18.55 2.32
CA HIS A 11 -6.91 18.08 3.54
C HIS A 11 -8.28 18.71 3.81
N GLY A 12 -8.70 19.68 3.00
CA GLY A 12 -9.89 20.48 3.27
C GLY A 12 -9.80 21.23 4.59
N GLU A 13 -10.90 21.30 5.32
CA GLU A 13 -10.99 22.04 6.58
C GLU A 13 -10.63 21.20 7.83
N ARG A 14 -10.01 20.03 7.66
CA ARG A 14 -9.73 19.06 8.75
C ARG A 14 -8.77 19.57 9.82
N TYR A 15 -7.95 20.56 9.48
CA TYR A 15 -6.88 21.06 10.32
C TYR A 15 -7.00 22.56 10.57
N ASP A 16 -6.47 23.00 11.70
CA ASP A 16 -6.28 24.40 12.03
C ASP A 16 -4.78 24.70 12.15
N TYR A 17 -4.37 25.78 11.48
CA TYR A 17 -2.99 26.24 11.36
C TYR A 17 -2.78 27.60 12.06
N SER A 18 -3.73 28.08 12.86
CA SER A 18 -3.67 29.39 13.51
C SER A 18 -2.47 29.54 14.46
N GLY A 19 -1.97 28.43 15.00
CA GLY A 19 -0.73 28.37 15.79
C GLY A 19 0.50 27.89 15.02
N ALA A 20 0.43 27.79 13.69
CA ALA A 20 1.51 27.25 12.86
C ALA A 20 2.46 28.35 12.38
N GLU A 21 3.72 28.27 12.77
CA GLU A 21 4.80 29.09 12.22
C GLU A 21 5.49 28.36 11.06
N TYR A 22 5.18 28.75 9.83
CA TYR A 22 5.85 28.19 8.66
C TYR A 22 7.25 28.81 8.52
N ILE A 23 8.28 27.97 8.68
CA ILE A 23 9.69 28.37 8.48
C ILE A 23 10.20 27.85 7.12
N SER A 24 10.08 26.54 6.87
CA SER A 24 10.47 25.92 5.61
C SER A 24 9.78 24.56 5.42
N SER A 25 9.84 23.98 4.23
CA SER A 25 9.25 22.67 3.90
C SER A 25 9.75 21.50 4.76
N HIS A 26 10.88 21.65 5.45
CA HIS A 26 11.54 20.60 6.23
C HIS A 26 11.50 20.85 7.75
N VAL A 27 11.08 22.03 8.19
CA VAL A 27 10.91 22.32 9.62
C VAL A 27 9.49 21.95 10.03
N LYS A 28 9.36 21.22 11.15
CA LYS A 28 8.04 20.80 11.64
C LYS A 28 7.23 22.02 12.08
N LEU A 29 5.94 22.03 11.75
CA LEU A 29 4.95 22.96 12.33
C LEU A 29 3.96 22.22 13.22
N SER A 30 3.39 22.96 14.16
CA SER A 30 2.26 22.52 14.98
C SER A 30 0.96 22.64 14.18
N ILE A 31 0.20 21.56 14.12
CA ILE A 31 -1.07 21.48 13.41
C ILE A 31 -2.11 20.97 14.40
N PHE A 32 -3.23 21.68 14.51
CA PHE A 32 -4.34 21.23 15.35
C PHE A 32 -5.32 20.38 14.52
N CYS A 33 -5.59 19.16 14.96
CA CYS A 33 -6.57 18.30 14.33
C CYS A 33 -7.95 18.56 14.92
N LYS A 34 -8.88 19.06 14.11
CA LYS A 34 -10.26 19.32 14.55
C LYS A 34 -11.03 18.04 14.89
N SER A 35 -10.62 16.89 14.33
CA SER A 35 -11.31 15.61 14.54
C SER A 35 -11.03 15.00 15.92
N CYS A 36 -9.76 14.89 16.33
CA CYS A 36 -9.39 14.34 17.64
C CYS A 36 -9.12 15.42 18.71
N GLN A 37 -9.17 16.70 18.32
CA GLN A 37 -8.91 17.85 19.21
C GLN A 37 -7.49 17.85 19.80
N GLU A 38 -6.50 17.32 19.07
CA GLU A 38 -5.10 17.26 19.50
C GLU A 38 -4.19 18.07 18.57
N VAL A 39 -3.12 18.63 19.15
CA VAL A 39 -2.01 19.22 18.41
C VAL A 39 -0.98 18.14 18.08
N PHE A 40 -0.58 18.06 16.83
CA PHE A 40 0.50 17.19 16.38
C PHE A 40 1.52 17.98 15.55
N THR A 41 2.69 17.39 15.31
CA THR A 41 3.76 18.05 14.55
C THR A 41 4.11 17.30 13.27
N GLN A 42 4.19 18.00 12.15
CA GLN A 42 4.63 17.47 10.86
C GLN A 42 5.40 18.52 10.06
N THR A 43 6.27 18.07 9.15
CA THR A 43 6.87 18.97 8.16
C THR A 43 5.83 19.35 7.10
N PRO A 44 5.88 20.58 6.54
CA PRO A 44 4.97 20.96 5.47
C PRO A 44 5.04 20.01 4.28
N ALA A 45 6.24 19.55 3.89
CA ALA A 45 6.40 18.61 2.78
C ALA A 45 5.64 17.29 3.02
N SER A 46 5.77 16.71 4.22
CA SER A 46 5.03 15.50 4.58
C SER A 46 3.54 15.75 4.60
N HIS A 47 3.11 16.86 5.20
CA HIS A 47 1.70 17.19 5.31
C HIS A 47 1.05 17.40 3.93
N LEU A 48 1.69 18.17 3.03
CA LEU A 48 1.24 18.39 1.66
C LEU A 48 1.30 17.12 0.80
N SER A 49 2.06 16.10 1.18
CA SER A 49 2.03 14.79 0.52
C SER A 49 0.82 13.93 0.91
N GLY A 50 -0.10 14.46 1.71
CA GLY A 50 -1.32 13.77 2.16
C GLY A 50 -1.19 13.07 3.50
N VAL A 51 -0.09 13.28 4.23
CA VAL A 51 0.07 12.73 5.59
C VAL A 51 -0.80 13.55 6.56
N GLY A 52 -1.76 12.89 7.20
CA GLY A 52 -2.69 13.49 8.16
C GLY A 52 -2.27 13.28 9.62
N CYS A 53 -3.13 13.66 10.55
CA CYS A 53 -2.93 13.49 11.99
C CYS A 53 -2.62 12.01 12.35
N PRO A 54 -1.51 11.73 13.06
CA PRO A 54 -1.16 10.36 13.47
C PRO A 54 -2.20 9.69 14.36
N SER A 55 -2.83 10.44 15.28
CA SER A 55 -3.86 9.90 16.17
C SER A 55 -5.13 9.51 15.41
N CYS A 56 -5.45 10.21 14.31
CA CYS A 56 -6.60 9.91 13.46
C CYS A 56 -6.28 8.90 12.35
N ALA A 57 -5.02 8.83 11.92
CA ALA A 57 -4.59 7.88 10.91
C ALA A 57 -4.70 6.46 11.50
N LYS A 58 -5.72 5.71 11.09
CA LYS A 58 -5.75 4.27 11.32
C LYS A 58 -4.60 3.66 10.51
N TYR A 59 -3.47 3.45 11.16
CA TYR A 59 -2.35 2.72 10.58
C TYR A 59 -2.72 1.24 10.47
N GLY A 60 -2.41 0.65 9.32
CA GLY A 60 -2.63 -0.77 9.08
C GLY A 60 -3.78 -1.07 8.11
N PHE A 61 -3.98 -2.37 7.92
CA PHE A 61 -5.05 -2.89 7.09
C PHE A 61 -6.40 -2.74 7.81
N ASP A 62 -7.40 -2.18 7.12
CA ASP A 62 -8.77 -2.08 7.63
C ASP A 62 -9.64 -3.13 6.91
N PRO A 63 -10.03 -4.23 7.60
CA PRO A 63 -10.79 -5.32 7.00
C PRO A 63 -12.18 -4.91 6.51
N SER A 64 -12.73 -3.81 7.02
CA SER A 64 -14.09 -3.36 6.67
C SER A 64 -14.13 -2.50 5.41
N SER A 65 -12.97 -1.99 4.95
CA SER A 65 -12.90 -1.09 3.80
C SER A 65 -12.58 -1.84 2.50
N PRO A 66 -13.03 -1.34 1.34
CA PRO A 66 -12.65 -1.90 0.04
C PRO A 66 -11.13 -1.95 -0.17
N SER A 67 -10.68 -2.95 -0.90
CA SER A 67 -9.26 -3.13 -1.19
C SER A 67 -9.04 -3.88 -2.51
N VAL A 68 -7.82 -3.76 -3.03
CA VAL A 68 -7.35 -4.43 -4.24
C VAL A 68 -6.32 -5.46 -3.84
N PHE A 69 -6.50 -6.71 -4.26
CA PHE A 69 -5.44 -7.71 -4.27
C PHE A 69 -4.67 -7.58 -5.58
N TYR A 70 -3.34 -7.48 -5.50
CA TYR A 70 -2.49 -7.44 -6.69
C TYR A 70 -1.56 -8.65 -6.74
N LEU A 71 -1.24 -9.04 -7.97
CA LEU A 71 -0.23 -10.04 -8.30
C LEU A 71 0.69 -9.43 -9.36
N ILE A 72 2.00 -9.58 -9.18
CA ILE A 72 3.01 -9.08 -10.10
C ILE A 72 4.08 -10.13 -10.35
N GLY A 73 4.44 -10.32 -11.61
CA GLY A 73 5.60 -11.10 -12.04
C GLY A 73 6.79 -10.16 -12.18
N CYS A 74 7.91 -10.54 -11.58
CA CYS A 74 9.13 -9.74 -11.55
C CYS A 74 10.28 -10.55 -12.13
N ASP A 75 10.95 -10.02 -13.15
CA ASP A 75 12.08 -10.67 -13.81
C ASP A 75 13.36 -9.83 -13.70
N SER A 76 14.49 -10.53 -13.68
CA SER A 76 15.84 -9.97 -13.75
C SER A 76 16.79 -10.99 -14.38
N VAL A 77 18.02 -10.57 -14.65
CA VAL A 77 19.08 -11.50 -15.06
C VAL A 77 19.45 -12.53 -13.99
N SER A 78 19.18 -12.25 -12.71
CA SER A 78 19.51 -13.13 -11.59
C SER A 78 18.37 -14.08 -11.19
N GLY A 79 17.21 -13.96 -11.84
CA GLY A 79 16.06 -14.81 -11.61
C GLY A 79 14.73 -14.06 -11.72
N SER A 80 13.66 -14.80 -11.48
CA SER A 80 12.28 -14.33 -11.52
C SER A 80 11.56 -14.68 -10.22
N PHE A 81 10.58 -13.88 -9.82
CA PHE A 81 9.69 -14.21 -8.70
C PHE A 81 8.30 -13.60 -8.90
N THR A 82 7.34 -14.11 -8.16
CA THR A 82 5.97 -13.58 -8.13
C THR A 82 5.72 -12.88 -6.80
N GLY A 83 5.40 -11.59 -6.86
CA GLY A 83 4.98 -10.80 -5.71
C GLY A 83 3.47 -10.63 -5.66
N TYR A 84 2.91 -10.55 -4.45
CA TYR A 84 1.48 -10.32 -4.27
C TYR A 84 1.23 -9.37 -3.09
N GLY A 85 -0.03 -9.02 -2.84
CA GLY A 85 -0.41 -8.32 -1.62
C GLY A 85 -1.69 -7.52 -1.77
N ILE A 86 -2.05 -6.80 -0.70
CA ILE A 86 -3.28 -6.01 -0.64
C ILE A 86 -2.96 -4.52 -0.56
N THR A 87 -3.77 -3.70 -1.23
CA THR A 87 -3.65 -2.25 -1.16
C THR A 87 -4.99 -1.55 -1.34
N LYS A 88 -5.14 -0.36 -0.75
CA LYS A 88 -6.24 0.56 -1.07
C LYS A 88 -5.97 1.39 -2.33
N ASN A 89 -4.71 1.47 -2.76
CA ASN A 89 -4.30 2.32 -3.88
C ASN A 89 -3.21 1.64 -4.70
N ILE A 90 -3.64 1.01 -5.80
CA ILE A 90 -2.75 0.26 -6.68
C ILE A 90 -1.69 1.16 -7.34
N SER A 91 -2.04 2.37 -7.78
CA SER A 91 -1.11 3.28 -8.45
C SER A 91 0.06 3.68 -7.53
N GLN A 92 -0.23 4.04 -6.28
CA GLN A 92 0.81 4.35 -5.29
C GLN A 92 1.63 3.12 -4.91
N ARG A 93 0.99 1.94 -4.79
CA ARG A 93 1.67 0.69 -4.46
C ARG A 93 2.63 0.27 -5.57
N THR A 94 2.17 0.23 -6.82
CA THR A 94 2.99 -0.11 -7.99
C THR A 94 4.15 0.86 -8.14
N GLY A 95 3.93 2.17 -7.99
CA GLY A 95 5.01 3.16 -8.05
C GLY A 95 6.10 2.98 -6.99
N LYS A 96 5.74 2.54 -5.77
CA LYS A 96 6.71 2.18 -4.73
C LYS A 96 7.48 0.91 -5.07
N HIS A 97 6.77 -0.12 -5.56
CA HIS A 97 7.38 -1.38 -5.96
C HIS A 97 8.33 -1.21 -7.13
N THR A 98 7.96 -0.49 -8.20
CA THR A 98 8.84 -0.19 -9.33
C THR A 98 10.14 0.48 -8.88
N ARG A 99 10.07 1.46 -7.98
CA ARG A 99 11.27 2.13 -7.43
C ARG A 99 12.13 1.21 -6.55
N SER A 100 11.52 0.26 -5.86
CA SER A 100 12.24 -0.72 -5.05
C SER A 100 12.93 -1.76 -5.93
N LEU A 101 12.20 -2.34 -6.88
CA LEU A 101 12.68 -3.34 -7.84
C LEU A 101 13.83 -2.80 -8.70
N SER A 102 13.75 -1.54 -9.15
CA SER A 102 14.80 -0.93 -9.95
C SER A 102 16.14 -0.83 -9.23
N LYS A 103 16.16 -0.74 -7.90
CA LYS A 103 17.41 -0.74 -7.10
C LYS A 103 18.12 -2.09 -7.11
N SER A 104 17.37 -3.17 -7.37
CA SER A 104 17.86 -4.55 -7.39
C SER A 104 17.88 -5.14 -8.79
N ALA A 105 17.77 -4.31 -9.83
CA ALA A 105 17.73 -4.73 -11.24
C ALA A 105 16.58 -5.68 -11.62
N PHE A 106 15.49 -5.67 -10.86
CA PHE A 106 14.25 -6.34 -11.23
C PHE A 106 13.30 -5.38 -11.95
N VAL A 107 12.49 -5.91 -12.85
CA VAL A 107 11.41 -5.19 -13.53
C VAL A 107 10.10 -5.98 -13.42
N ILE A 108 8.98 -5.26 -13.35
CA ILE A 108 7.65 -5.89 -13.41
C ILE A 108 7.38 -6.24 -14.87
N THR A 109 7.15 -7.52 -15.17
CA THR A 109 6.85 -8.02 -16.51
C THR A 109 5.38 -8.39 -16.67
N GLN A 110 4.73 -8.77 -15.57
CA GLN A 110 3.31 -9.16 -15.55
C GLN A 110 2.61 -8.53 -14.35
N GLN A 111 1.33 -8.18 -14.50
CA GLN A 111 0.50 -7.65 -13.42
C GLN A 111 -0.95 -8.08 -13.60
N HIS A 112 -1.62 -8.37 -12.49
CA HIS A 112 -3.05 -8.62 -12.43
C HIS A 112 -3.63 -8.15 -11.10
N THR A 113 -4.89 -7.73 -11.09
CA THR A 113 -5.57 -7.21 -9.90
C THR A 113 -6.98 -7.77 -9.77
N TRP A 114 -7.43 -7.92 -8.52
CA TRP A 114 -8.81 -8.25 -8.18
C TRP A 114 -9.32 -7.26 -7.14
N ASP A 115 -10.50 -6.71 -7.40
CA ASP A 115 -11.19 -5.80 -6.48
C ASP A 115 -12.01 -6.58 -5.46
N PHE A 116 -11.99 -6.09 -4.22
CA PHE A 116 -12.77 -6.60 -3.10
C PHE A 116 -13.52 -5.44 -2.45
N PRO A 117 -14.87 -5.47 -2.44
CA PRO A 117 -15.68 -4.50 -1.72
C PRO A 117 -15.40 -4.50 -0.21
N ILE A 118 -14.99 -5.65 0.34
CA ILE A 118 -14.65 -5.81 1.76
C ILE A 118 -13.23 -6.37 1.90
N GLY A 119 -12.37 -5.66 2.63
CA GLY A 119 -10.99 -6.04 2.84
C GLY A 119 -10.80 -7.42 3.49
N SER A 120 -11.68 -7.83 4.41
CA SER A 120 -11.56 -9.13 5.07
C SER A 120 -11.51 -10.29 4.06
N SER A 121 -12.19 -10.19 2.93
CA SER A 121 -12.14 -11.18 1.85
C SER A 121 -10.80 -11.16 1.10
N ALA A 122 -10.24 -9.98 0.81
CA ALA A 122 -8.90 -9.86 0.24
C ALA A 122 -7.82 -10.45 1.19
N LEU A 123 -7.99 -10.24 2.51
CA LEU A 123 -7.10 -10.81 3.53
C LEU A 123 -7.22 -12.32 3.63
N ALA A 124 -8.44 -12.87 3.51
CA ALA A 124 -8.65 -14.31 3.46
C ALA A 124 -7.94 -14.93 2.25
N LEU A 125 -8.04 -14.30 1.07
CA LEU A 125 -7.31 -14.72 -0.13
C LEU A 125 -5.80 -14.65 0.08
N GLU A 126 -5.28 -13.55 0.62
CA GLU A 126 -3.85 -13.40 0.86
C GLU A 126 -3.30 -14.47 1.80
N ASN A 127 -4.04 -14.83 2.85
CA ASN A 127 -3.66 -15.90 3.75
C ASN A 127 -3.67 -17.27 3.06
N ALA A 128 -4.62 -17.53 2.17
CA ALA A 128 -4.66 -18.76 1.39
C ALA A 128 -3.46 -18.87 0.44
N VAL A 129 -3.10 -17.79 -0.25
CA VAL A 129 -1.90 -17.70 -1.10
C VAL A 129 -0.63 -17.91 -0.27
N LYS A 130 -0.50 -17.23 0.88
CA LYS A 130 0.65 -17.40 1.80
C LYS A 130 0.79 -18.84 2.30
N LYS A 131 -0.33 -19.54 2.53
CA LYS A 131 -0.35 -20.93 2.98
C LYS A 131 0.09 -21.89 1.86
N GLN A 132 -0.38 -21.67 0.64
CA GLN A 132 -0.07 -22.53 -0.51
C GLN A 132 1.33 -22.27 -1.08
N PHE A 133 1.75 -21.01 -1.11
CA PHE A 133 3.01 -20.55 -1.68
C PHE A 133 3.86 -19.84 -0.61
N PRO A 134 4.38 -20.58 0.38
CA PRO A 134 5.28 -20.02 1.37
C PRO A 134 6.59 -19.54 0.70
N GLN A 135 7.26 -18.58 1.33
CA GLN A 135 8.59 -18.12 0.88
C GLN A 135 9.58 -19.30 0.90
N THR A 136 10.12 -19.66 -0.25
CA THR A 136 10.96 -20.86 -0.41
C THR A 136 12.46 -20.62 -0.24
N SER A 137 12.97 -19.39 -0.33
CA SER A 137 14.41 -19.16 -0.18
C SER A 137 14.78 -18.82 1.27
N ARG A 138 15.74 -19.56 1.85
CA ARG A 138 16.36 -19.27 3.16
C ARG A 138 17.00 -17.87 3.25
N LEU A 139 17.06 -17.11 2.15
CA LEU A 139 17.52 -15.73 2.06
C LEU A 139 16.40 -14.69 1.85
N GLY A 140 15.16 -15.12 1.61
CA GLY A 140 14.04 -14.24 1.26
C GLY A 140 14.24 -13.49 -0.07
N CYS A 141 13.17 -12.93 -0.62
CA CYS A 141 13.33 -11.94 -1.67
C CYS A 141 14.09 -10.73 -1.10
N ALA A 142 15.30 -10.47 -1.61
CA ALA A 142 16.16 -9.36 -1.16
C ALA A 142 15.57 -7.98 -1.51
N VAL A 143 14.52 -7.94 -2.34
CA VAL A 143 13.83 -6.71 -2.71
C VAL A 143 13.00 -6.21 -1.54
N GLU A 144 13.29 -4.98 -1.13
CA GLU A 144 12.53 -4.28 -0.08
C GLU A 144 11.05 -4.18 -0.48
N GLY A 145 10.15 -4.58 0.44
CA GLY A 145 8.71 -4.63 0.18
C GLY A 145 8.17 -5.99 -0.28
N PHE A 146 9.03 -7.00 -0.54
CA PHE A 146 8.62 -8.34 -0.97
C PHE A 146 9.07 -9.47 -0.04
N LYS A 147 9.67 -9.14 1.11
CA LYS A 147 10.28 -10.09 2.06
C LYS A 147 9.33 -11.15 2.64
N ARG A 148 8.02 -10.97 2.56
CA ARG A 148 7.00 -11.90 3.08
C ARG A 148 5.82 -12.11 2.13
N GLU A 149 5.81 -11.42 1.00
CA GLU A 149 4.69 -11.32 0.07
C GLU A 149 5.18 -11.64 -1.35
N SER A 150 5.99 -12.69 -1.43
CA SER A 150 6.52 -13.21 -2.69
C SER A 150 6.80 -14.70 -2.60
N THR A 151 6.84 -15.35 -3.77
CA THR A 151 7.12 -16.76 -3.97
C THR A 151 7.94 -16.95 -5.24
N ASP A 152 8.70 -18.04 -5.31
CA ASP A 152 9.42 -18.45 -6.52
C ASP A 152 8.49 -19.18 -7.52
N ALA A 153 7.23 -19.43 -7.15
CA ALA A 153 6.24 -20.02 -8.05
C ALA A 153 5.97 -19.09 -9.26
N PRO A 154 5.79 -19.63 -10.47
CA PRO A 154 5.46 -18.85 -11.66
C PRO A 154 4.18 -18.04 -11.52
N PHE A 155 4.15 -16.86 -12.16
CA PHE A 155 3.03 -15.93 -12.11
C PHE A 155 1.69 -16.60 -12.45
N GLU A 156 1.62 -17.33 -13.57
CA GLU A 156 0.38 -17.98 -14.02
C GLU A 156 -0.08 -19.07 -13.04
N GLN A 157 0.84 -19.82 -12.42
CA GLN A 157 0.48 -20.82 -11.42
C GLN A 157 -0.20 -20.19 -10.19
N VAL A 158 0.32 -19.05 -9.71
CA VAL A 158 -0.27 -18.33 -8.57
C VAL A 158 -1.61 -17.71 -8.97
N LYS A 159 -1.70 -17.18 -10.19
CA LYS A 159 -2.94 -16.59 -10.74
C LYS A 159 -4.05 -17.63 -10.85
N GLU A 160 -3.78 -18.79 -11.45
CA GLU A 160 -4.74 -19.88 -11.59
C GLU A 160 -5.27 -20.35 -10.22
N PHE A 161 -4.39 -20.46 -9.22
CA PHE A 161 -4.79 -20.79 -7.85
C PHE A 161 -5.68 -19.72 -7.21
N ILE A 162 -5.39 -18.44 -7.44
CA ILE A 162 -6.25 -17.34 -6.97
C ILE A 162 -7.62 -17.43 -7.64
N GLU A 163 -7.65 -17.61 -8.95
CA GLU A 163 -8.89 -17.70 -9.72
C GLU A 163 -9.74 -18.92 -9.30
N SER A 164 -9.11 -20.06 -8.95
CA SER A 164 -9.85 -21.20 -8.41
C SER A 164 -10.50 -20.89 -7.06
N ILE A 165 -9.81 -20.19 -6.15
CA ILE A 165 -10.39 -19.77 -4.86
C ILE A 165 -11.55 -18.80 -5.08
N LEU A 166 -11.39 -17.82 -5.97
CA LEU A 166 -12.45 -16.84 -6.24
C LEU A 166 -13.68 -17.48 -6.89
N LYS A 167 -13.48 -18.52 -7.70
CA LYS A 167 -14.59 -19.30 -8.26
C LYS A 167 -15.35 -20.09 -7.20
N GLU A 168 -14.65 -20.58 -6.17
CA GLU A 168 -15.27 -21.27 -5.02
C GLU A 168 -15.94 -20.30 -4.03
N ASN A 169 -15.55 -19.03 -4.03
CA ASN A 169 -16.03 -17.99 -3.11
C ASN A 169 -16.50 -16.73 -3.89
N PRO A 170 -17.50 -16.85 -4.78
CA PRO A 170 -17.92 -15.74 -5.64
C PRO A 170 -18.44 -14.53 -4.85
N GLU A 171 -18.92 -14.74 -3.62
CA GLU A 171 -19.43 -13.68 -2.74
C GLU A 171 -18.35 -12.69 -2.30
N TRP A 172 -17.07 -13.03 -2.41
CA TRP A 172 -15.97 -12.15 -2.00
C TRP A 172 -15.81 -10.92 -2.90
N GLN A 173 -16.38 -10.95 -4.10
CA GLN A 173 -16.33 -9.84 -5.06
C GLN A 173 -17.68 -9.14 -5.24
N LEU A 174 -18.70 -9.53 -4.46
CA LEU A 174 -20.04 -8.92 -4.49
C LEU A 174 -20.15 -7.78 -3.46
N ILE A 175 -21.02 -6.81 -3.74
CA ILE A 175 -21.31 -5.64 -2.90
C ILE A 175 -22.35 -5.99 -1.84
#